data_AF-A0A7C4DI91-F1
#
_entry.id   AF-A0A7C4DI91-F1
#
_cell.length_a   1.000
_cell.length_b   1.000
_cell.length_c   1.000
_cell.angle_alpha   90.00
_cell.angle_beta   90.00
_cell.angle_gamma   90.00
#
_symmetry.space_group_name_H-M   'P 1'
#
loop_
_entity.id
_entity.type
_entity.pdbx_description
1 polymer ?
#
loop_
_entity_poly.entity_id
_entity_poly.type
_entity_poly.pdbx_seq_one_letter_code
_entity_poly.pdbx_strand_id
1 'polypeptide(L)'
;AKQEGKTFRQFWETAGKDELLRQAGFHKSNPWYWETVFRNNIQRAYNAGRAYQIQKSETVEYLEFVGIRDARQSPICRARSGIIRPKGDPFWASNWPPLHHGCRSTVRAITKYEMKWHGLKLTEKLPPMPAPQKGFGNFPQLQAGFVFQMNEKMWERAKRYGIDEEIRKTYQRLYPSMKLPEDKEVKNLLWHEKIKHLDFSKDEHVAEFIDFLAEIRPEWFPYGVKAIFVTPIDIKDKAVFMATEISKRLLFLYYTKEKFNALQQLKSALLKLKYGKPLAKEEKYALRAFWHEIWHLRAKKGFTYEPPDGENYLMEALNEYMARETLAEFLESLGSSFSKKQWEEAFSMSGYHEHVENLIQVLRFTKLTDLPRLKEILLERYDGLSYTISKLIGEKLGWSESKIASLHNLIVDYFKNSDKFIQEFKKLVEK
;
A
#
# COMPACT_ATOMS: atom_id res chain seq x y z
N ALA A 1 14.03 17.51 24.89
CA ALA A 1 13.24 18.70 25.33
C ALA A 1 12.06 18.34 26.24
N LYS A 2 11.01 17.66 25.74
CA LYS A 2 9.80 17.35 26.54
C LYS A 2 10.02 16.30 27.66
N GLN A 3 10.76 15.21 27.40
CA GLN A 3 11.10 14.21 28.43
C GLN A 3 12.02 14.77 29.53
N GLU A 4 12.80 15.80 29.23
CA GLU A 4 13.83 16.36 30.12
C GLU A 4 13.38 17.66 30.79
N GLY A 5 12.14 18.11 30.56
CA GLY A 5 11.61 19.37 31.13
C GLY A 5 12.34 20.64 30.68
N LYS A 6 13.03 20.62 29.54
CA LYS A 6 13.88 21.74 29.09
C LYS A 6 13.05 23.01 28.82
N THR A 7 13.55 24.13 29.31
CA THR A 7 13.03 25.48 29.00
C THR A 7 13.27 25.84 27.54
N PHE A 8 12.56 26.87 27.04
CA PHE A 8 12.80 27.38 25.68
C PHE A 8 14.27 27.77 25.48
N ARG A 9 14.90 28.43 26.47
CA ARG A 9 16.31 28.81 26.42
C ARG A 9 17.24 27.61 26.27
N GLN A 10 17.00 26.53 27.03
CA GLN A 10 17.80 25.31 26.94
C GLN A 10 17.60 24.57 25.61
N PHE A 11 16.36 24.52 25.10
CA PHE A 11 16.08 23.98 23.77
C PHE A 11 16.79 24.78 22.67
N TRP A 12 16.73 26.11 22.78
CA TRP A 12 17.36 27.06 21.86
C TRP A 12 18.88 26.95 21.81
N GLU A 13 19.55 26.92 22.96
CA GLU A 13 21.00 26.78 23.06
C GLU A 13 21.51 25.43 22.53
N THR A 14 20.65 24.39 22.50
CA THR A 14 21.00 23.06 22.00
C THR A 14 20.74 22.94 20.49
N ALA A 15 19.55 23.33 20.02
CA ALA A 15 19.18 23.25 18.61
C ALA A 15 19.95 24.26 17.75
N GLY A 16 20.35 25.39 18.31
CA GLY A 16 21.04 26.47 17.60
C GLY A 16 22.52 26.25 17.29
N LYS A 17 23.10 25.08 17.62
CA LYS A 17 24.51 24.73 17.37
C LYS A 17 24.72 23.96 16.07
N ASP A 18 23.66 23.59 15.38
CA ASP A 18 23.71 22.73 14.20
C ASP A 18 23.90 23.56 12.92
N GLU A 19 24.99 23.29 12.19
CA GLU A 19 25.34 23.98 10.95
C GLU A 19 24.38 23.62 9.80
N LEU A 20 23.74 22.44 9.82
CA LEU A 20 22.68 22.05 8.88
C LEU A 20 21.43 22.90 9.09
N LEU A 21 21.05 23.12 10.34
CA LEU A 21 19.94 24.01 10.67
C LEU A 21 20.25 25.47 10.29
N ARG A 22 21.54 25.86 10.24
CA ARG A 22 21.95 27.16 9.72
C ARG A 22 21.79 27.31 8.23
N GLN A 23 22.20 26.32 7.45
CA GLN A 23 21.99 26.32 5.99
C GLN A 23 20.49 26.34 5.64
N ALA A 24 19.66 25.70 6.46
CA ALA A 24 18.20 25.69 6.30
C ALA A 24 17.47 26.96 6.82
N GLY A 25 18.21 27.96 7.34
CA GLY A 25 17.62 29.20 7.87
C GLY A 25 16.99 29.08 9.27
N PHE A 26 17.20 27.96 9.95
CA PHE A 26 16.73 27.64 11.29
C PHE A 26 17.84 27.72 12.35
N HIS A 27 18.82 28.60 12.17
CA HIS A 27 19.89 28.83 13.15
C HIS A 27 19.43 29.65 14.36
N LYS A 28 20.29 29.73 15.40
CA LYS A 28 20.11 30.64 16.55
C LYS A 28 19.98 32.14 16.19
N SER A 29 20.19 32.50 14.92
CA SER A 29 19.96 33.87 14.43
C SER A 29 18.48 34.17 14.17
N ASN A 30 17.57 33.18 14.19
CA ASN A 30 16.13 33.37 13.99
C ASN A 30 15.29 32.92 15.21
N PRO A 31 15.33 33.68 16.33
CA PRO A 31 14.69 33.28 17.60
C PRO A 31 13.17 33.13 17.52
N TRP A 32 12.52 33.95 16.72
CA TRP A 32 11.07 34.03 16.63
C TRP A 32 10.44 32.76 16.01
N TYR A 33 11.12 32.18 15.02
CA TYR A 33 10.70 30.92 14.41
C TYR A 33 10.68 29.80 15.45
N TRP A 34 11.79 29.65 16.19
CA TRP A 34 11.93 28.57 17.15
C TRP A 34 11.04 28.72 18.36
N GLU A 35 10.82 29.96 18.82
CA GLU A 35 9.82 30.22 19.85
C GLU A 35 8.43 29.78 19.40
N THR A 36 8.06 30.13 18.17
CA THR A 36 6.77 29.74 17.57
C THR A 36 6.65 28.23 17.45
N VAL A 37 7.68 27.55 16.92
CA VAL A 37 7.71 26.09 16.79
C VAL A 37 7.61 25.41 18.15
N PHE A 38 8.43 25.84 19.11
CA PHE A 38 8.44 25.30 20.47
C PHE A 38 7.07 25.45 21.13
N ARG A 39 6.52 26.67 21.17
CA ARG A 39 5.22 26.94 21.81
C ARG A 39 4.08 26.15 21.15
N ASN A 40 4.03 26.10 19.82
CA ASN A 40 2.98 25.36 19.11
C ASN A 40 3.06 23.85 19.38
N ASN A 41 4.26 23.26 19.33
CA ASN A 41 4.44 21.84 19.55
C ASN A 41 4.16 21.44 21.00
N ILE A 42 4.60 22.24 21.97
CA ILE A 42 4.30 22.02 23.38
C ILE A 42 2.79 22.08 23.63
N GLN A 43 2.10 23.10 23.09
CA GLN A 43 0.65 23.22 23.25
C GLN A 43 -0.12 22.06 22.62
N ARG A 44 0.28 21.63 21.41
CA ARG A 44 -0.30 20.43 20.75
C ARG A 44 -0.13 19.21 21.63
N ALA A 45 1.08 18.99 22.16
CA ALA A 45 1.40 17.81 22.93
C ALA A 45 0.67 17.76 24.29
N TYR A 46 0.45 18.90 24.95
CA TYR A 46 -0.37 18.95 26.17
C TYR A 46 -1.84 18.63 25.89
N ASN A 47 -2.44 19.23 24.86
CA ASN A 47 -3.84 19.00 24.54
C ASN A 47 -4.12 17.58 24.03
N ALA A 48 -3.16 16.97 23.34
CA ALA A 48 -3.24 15.56 22.97
C ALA A 48 -3.12 14.62 24.20
N GLY A 49 -2.26 14.96 25.18
CA GLY A 49 -2.20 14.23 26.45
C GLY A 49 -3.52 14.30 27.24
N ARG A 50 -4.16 15.48 27.28
CA ARG A 50 -5.50 15.63 27.87
C ARG A 50 -6.56 14.81 27.14
N ALA A 51 -6.56 14.85 25.80
CA ALA A 51 -7.48 14.05 24.99
C ALA A 51 -7.37 12.56 25.34
N TYR A 52 -6.14 12.05 25.49
CA TYR A 52 -5.88 10.68 25.88
C TYR A 52 -6.43 10.34 27.27
N GLN A 53 -6.19 11.20 28.27
CA GLN A 53 -6.73 11.03 29.62
C GLN A 53 -8.27 11.04 29.63
N ILE A 54 -8.87 11.97 28.89
CA ILE A 54 -10.33 12.09 28.72
C ILE A 54 -10.92 10.83 28.09
N GLN A 55 -10.29 10.31 27.04
CA GLN A 55 -10.77 9.12 26.35
C GLN A 55 -10.73 7.88 27.24
N LYS A 56 -9.65 7.70 28.01
CA LYS A 56 -9.49 6.59 28.96
C LYS A 56 -10.44 6.66 30.16
N SER A 57 -10.96 7.83 30.48
CA SER A 57 -11.89 7.98 31.60
C SER A 57 -13.33 7.70 31.17
N GLU A 58 -13.96 6.75 31.86
CA GLU A 58 -15.38 6.40 31.71
C GLU A 58 -16.31 7.38 32.44
N THR A 59 -15.80 8.14 33.42
CA THR A 59 -16.60 9.05 34.24
C THR A 59 -16.79 10.43 33.61
N VAL A 60 -16.02 10.74 32.56
CA VAL A 60 -16.10 12.01 31.82
C VAL A 60 -17.16 11.91 30.74
N GLU A 61 -18.26 12.64 30.92
CA GLU A 61 -19.39 12.69 29.98
C GLU A 61 -19.42 13.99 29.16
N TYR A 62 -18.88 15.08 29.71
CA TYR A 62 -18.94 16.42 29.13
C TYR A 62 -17.56 17.07 29.07
N LEU A 63 -17.39 18.00 28.15
CA LEU A 63 -16.15 18.74 27.93
C LEU A 63 -16.43 20.23 27.84
N GLU A 64 -15.53 21.03 28.40
CA GLU A 64 -15.55 22.49 28.28
C GLU A 64 -14.30 22.97 27.54
N PHE A 65 -14.51 23.86 26.57
CA PHE A 65 -13.41 24.59 25.94
C PHE A 65 -12.97 25.74 26.86
N VAL A 66 -11.74 25.68 27.34
CA VAL A 66 -11.18 26.67 28.27
C VAL A 66 -10.14 27.51 27.54
N GLY A 67 -10.50 28.75 27.25
CA GLY A 67 -9.54 29.77 26.81
C GLY A 67 -9.04 30.61 27.98
N ILE A 68 -7.77 31.04 27.93
CA ILE A 68 -7.23 31.99 28.91
C ILE A 68 -7.86 33.35 28.65
N ARG A 69 -8.70 33.82 29.57
CA ARG A 69 -9.43 35.09 29.47
C ARG A 69 -8.56 36.30 29.81
N ASP A 70 -7.51 36.52 29.00
CA ASP A 70 -6.66 37.72 29.10
C ASP A 70 -6.77 38.58 27.81
N ALA A 71 -6.12 39.75 27.84
CA ALA A 71 -6.08 40.66 26.69
C ALA A 71 -5.44 40.03 25.43
N ARG A 72 -4.62 38.98 25.61
CA ARG A 72 -3.90 38.28 24.54
C ARG A 72 -4.69 37.08 23.99
N GLN A 73 -5.93 36.89 24.43
CA GLN A 73 -6.77 35.83 23.90
C GLN A 73 -7.29 36.19 22.50
N SER A 74 -7.02 35.32 21.53
CA SER A 74 -7.48 35.53 20.16
C SER A 74 -9.01 35.53 20.06
N PRO A 75 -9.58 36.25 19.08
CA PRO A 75 -11.01 36.18 18.79
C PRO A 75 -11.49 34.75 18.50
N ILE A 76 -10.65 33.93 17.83
CA ILE A 76 -10.90 32.51 17.54
C ILE A 76 -11.16 31.73 18.85
N CYS A 77 -10.31 31.89 19.86
CA CYS A 77 -10.46 31.19 21.14
C CYS A 77 -11.54 31.80 22.02
N ARG A 78 -11.72 33.12 21.97
CA ARG A 78 -12.70 33.84 22.79
C ARG A 78 -14.12 33.39 22.47
N ALA A 79 -14.45 33.24 21.18
CA ALA A 79 -15.75 32.76 20.72
C ALA A 79 -16.08 31.32 21.18
N ARG A 80 -15.07 30.54 21.59
CA ARG A 80 -15.24 29.15 22.06
C ARG A 80 -15.17 29.00 23.56
N SER A 81 -14.73 30.02 24.29
CA SER A 81 -14.45 29.91 25.72
C SER A 81 -15.73 29.73 26.53
N GLY A 82 -15.77 28.66 27.34
CA GLY A 82 -16.95 28.29 28.12
C GLY A 82 -17.99 27.50 27.34
N ILE A 83 -17.72 27.09 26.10
CA ILE A 83 -18.59 26.14 25.39
C ILE A 83 -18.49 24.79 26.07
N ILE A 84 -19.64 24.28 26.55
CA ILE A 84 -19.77 22.97 27.18
C ILE A 84 -20.61 22.07 26.27
N ARG A 85 -20.04 20.94 25.85
CA ARG A 85 -20.70 19.94 24.98
C ARG A 85 -20.42 18.52 25.47
N PRO A 86 -21.25 17.54 25.09
CA PRO A 86 -20.95 16.13 25.33
C PRO A 86 -19.57 15.72 24.77
N LYS A 87 -18.93 14.73 25.41
CA LYS A 87 -17.62 14.21 25.01
C LYS A 87 -17.58 13.71 23.55
N GLY A 88 -18.67 13.13 23.05
CA GLY A 88 -18.79 12.60 21.69
C GLY A 88 -19.25 13.61 20.63
N ASP A 89 -19.32 14.90 20.95
CA ASP A 89 -19.88 15.89 20.04
C ASP A 89 -18.99 16.17 18.80
N PRO A 90 -19.55 16.23 17.58
CA PRO A 90 -18.79 16.59 16.37
C PRO A 90 -18.06 17.93 16.44
N PHE A 91 -18.49 18.85 17.30
CA PHE A 91 -17.80 20.11 17.58
C PHE A 91 -16.31 19.90 17.87
N TRP A 92 -15.95 18.86 18.63
CA TRP A 92 -14.58 18.59 19.03
C TRP A 92 -13.68 18.14 17.88
N ALA A 93 -14.23 17.67 16.77
CA ALA A 93 -13.47 17.24 15.61
C ALA A 93 -12.65 18.37 14.98
N SER A 94 -13.20 19.60 15.01
CA SER A 94 -12.61 20.79 14.38
C SER A 94 -12.36 21.96 15.34
N ASN A 95 -12.65 21.81 16.64
CA ASN A 95 -12.46 22.85 17.65
C ASN A 95 -11.57 22.42 18.82
N TRP A 96 -10.73 21.39 18.64
CA TRP A 96 -9.77 20.97 19.66
C TRP A 96 -8.53 21.86 19.65
N PRO A 97 -8.11 22.45 20.78
CA PRO A 97 -6.90 23.26 20.86
C PRO A 97 -5.61 22.49 20.47
N PRO A 98 -4.64 23.14 19.81
CA PRO A 98 -4.60 24.55 19.46
C PRO A 98 -5.38 24.91 18.18
N LEU A 99 -5.90 26.14 18.13
CA LEU A 99 -6.70 26.66 17.00
C LEU A 99 -5.96 27.63 16.08
N HIS A 100 -4.77 28.06 16.47
CA HIS A 100 -3.92 29.00 15.75
C HIS A 100 -2.51 28.99 16.37
N HIS A 101 -1.56 29.65 15.72
CA HIS A 101 -0.22 29.86 16.29
C HIS A 101 -0.30 30.65 17.61
N GLY A 102 0.44 30.21 18.63
CA GLY A 102 0.43 30.86 19.96
C GLY A 102 -0.85 30.65 20.76
N CYS A 103 -1.72 29.72 20.36
CA CYS A 103 -2.90 29.33 21.14
C CYS A 103 -2.48 28.81 22.52
N ARG A 104 -3.23 29.20 23.57
CA ARG A 104 -3.01 28.76 24.96
C ARG A 104 -4.24 28.07 25.55
N SER A 105 -5.28 27.89 24.75
CA SER A 105 -6.52 27.25 25.17
C SER A 105 -6.34 25.76 25.41
N THR A 106 -7.24 25.20 26.21
CA THR A 106 -7.26 23.78 26.54
C THR A 106 -8.69 23.26 26.67
N VAL A 107 -8.83 21.97 26.97
CA VAL A 107 -10.12 21.31 27.21
C VAL A 107 -10.15 20.79 28.64
N ARG A 108 -11.23 21.10 29.35
CA ARG A 108 -11.52 20.61 30.70
C ARG A 108 -12.52 19.47 30.62
N ALA A 109 -12.20 18.38 31.31
CA ALA A 109 -13.06 17.23 31.47
C ALA A 109 -14.10 17.52 32.56
N ILE A 110 -15.37 17.19 32.32
CA ILE A 110 -16.46 17.40 33.27
C ILE A 110 -17.26 16.10 33.42
N THR A 111 -17.50 15.70 34.66
CA THR A 111 -18.31 14.53 35.00
C THR A 111 -19.78 14.90 35.11
N LYS A 112 -20.68 13.90 35.04
CA LYS A 112 -22.12 14.11 35.28
C LYS A 112 -22.43 14.67 36.67
N TYR A 113 -21.67 14.23 37.67
CA TYR A 113 -21.79 14.76 39.03
C TYR A 113 -21.41 16.25 39.06
N GLU A 114 -20.27 16.62 38.47
CA GLU A 114 -19.82 18.01 38.43
C GLU A 114 -20.82 18.92 37.71
N MET A 115 -21.43 18.48 36.59
CA MET A 115 -22.50 19.24 35.92
C MET A 115 -23.66 19.56 36.86
N LYS A 116 -24.11 18.57 37.65
CA LYS A 116 -25.26 18.74 38.57
C LYS A 116 -24.89 19.64 39.76
N TRP A 117 -23.73 19.42 40.37
CA TRP A 117 -23.32 20.12 41.59
C TRP A 117 -22.93 21.57 41.36
N HIS A 118 -22.26 21.86 40.23
CA HIS A 118 -21.87 23.22 39.87
C HIS A 118 -22.92 23.95 39.01
N GLY A 119 -24.07 23.32 38.74
CA GLY A 119 -25.15 23.93 37.96
C GLY A 119 -24.74 24.33 36.53
N LEU A 120 -23.75 23.62 35.97
CA LEU A 120 -23.26 23.89 34.62
C LEU A 120 -24.33 23.48 33.60
N LYS A 121 -24.37 24.15 32.44
CA LYS A 121 -25.34 23.89 31.38
C LYS A 121 -24.64 23.61 30.06
N LEU A 122 -25.25 22.73 29.27
CA LEU A 122 -24.82 22.52 27.90
C LEU A 122 -25.01 23.80 27.08
N THR A 123 -24.06 24.07 26.21
CA THR A 123 -24.20 25.08 25.18
C THR A 123 -25.02 24.46 24.04
N GLU A 124 -26.32 24.73 24.03
CA GLU A 124 -27.23 24.18 23.01
C GLU A 124 -27.04 24.89 21.66
N LYS A 125 -27.01 26.22 21.67
CA LYS A 125 -26.78 27.05 20.49
C LYS A 125 -25.34 27.57 20.48
N LEU A 126 -24.59 27.19 19.46
CA LEU A 126 -23.22 27.65 19.28
C LEU A 126 -23.21 29.12 18.80
N PRO A 127 -22.34 29.98 19.35
CA PRO A 127 -22.19 31.33 18.85
C PRO A 127 -21.54 31.32 17.46
N PRO A 128 -21.77 32.35 16.63
CA PRO A 128 -20.97 32.53 15.43
C PRO A 128 -19.50 32.66 15.83
N MET A 129 -18.64 31.86 15.20
CA MET A 129 -17.24 31.78 15.58
C MET A 129 -16.34 31.74 14.35
N PRO A 130 -15.19 32.45 14.36
CA PRO A 130 -14.22 32.35 13.29
C PRO A 130 -13.69 30.93 13.16
N ALA A 131 -13.39 30.50 11.93
CA ALA A 131 -12.75 29.21 11.69
C ALA A 131 -11.35 29.17 12.36
N PRO A 132 -10.90 27.98 12.81
CA PRO A 132 -9.50 27.79 13.17
C PRO A 132 -8.58 28.13 11.98
N GLN A 133 -7.33 28.51 12.26
CA GLN A 133 -6.35 28.69 11.21
C GLN A 133 -6.09 27.36 10.47
N LYS A 134 -5.74 27.43 9.18
CA LYS A 134 -5.45 26.25 8.36
C LYS A 134 -4.43 25.34 9.05
N GLY A 135 -4.77 24.06 9.24
CA GLY A 135 -3.91 23.07 9.91
C GLY A 135 -3.99 23.05 11.44
N PHE A 136 -4.95 23.76 12.04
CA PHE A 136 -5.26 23.78 13.48
C PHE A 136 -6.72 23.35 13.75
N GLY A 137 -7.05 23.08 15.02
CA GLY A 137 -8.41 22.71 15.46
C GLY A 137 -8.75 21.23 15.36
N ASN A 138 -7.92 20.44 14.70
CA ASN A 138 -8.16 19.00 14.55
C ASN A 138 -8.09 18.29 15.92
N PHE A 139 -9.05 17.39 16.15
CA PHE A 139 -8.97 16.47 17.27
C PHE A 139 -7.68 15.62 17.15
N PRO A 140 -6.90 15.43 18.25
CA PRO A 140 -5.67 14.66 18.21
C PRO A 140 -5.93 13.23 17.73
N GLN A 141 -5.20 12.78 16.71
CA GLN A 141 -5.26 11.39 16.27
C GLN A 141 -4.56 10.53 17.33
N LEU A 142 -5.34 9.83 18.16
CA LEU A 142 -4.85 8.99 19.26
C LEU A 142 -4.67 7.53 18.84
N GLN A 143 -4.28 7.28 17.58
CA GLN A 143 -4.00 5.92 17.11
C GLN A 143 -2.92 5.29 18.00
N ALA A 144 -3.17 4.05 18.42
CA ALA A 144 -2.28 3.20 19.20
C ALA A 144 -1.61 3.88 20.42
N GLY A 145 -2.35 4.69 21.17
CA GLY A 145 -2.00 5.02 22.56
C GLY A 145 -0.86 6.03 22.77
N PHE A 146 -0.37 6.71 21.73
CA PHE A 146 0.70 7.70 21.92
C PHE A 146 0.53 8.96 21.05
N VAL A 147 0.52 10.11 21.74
CA VAL A 147 0.53 11.49 21.21
C VAL A 147 1.67 11.80 20.24
N PHE A 148 2.66 10.92 20.15
CA PHE A 148 3.88 11.11 19.38
C PHE A 148 3.92 10.27 18.11
N GLN A 149 2.94 9.44 17.78
CA GLN A 149 3.01 8.72 16.50
C GLN A 149 2.83 9.70 15.34
N MET A 150 3.81 9.73 14.44
CA MET A 150 3.73 10.49 13.20
C MET A 150 2.68 9.86 12.29
N ASN A 151 1.77 10.68 11.76
CA ASN A 151 0.84 10.23 10.73
C ASN A 151 1.53 10.14 9.35
N GLU A 152 0.83 9.57 8.39
CA GLU A 152 1.29 9.33 7.01
C GLU A 152 1.98 10.55 6.38
N LYS A 153 1.33 11.73 6.40
CA LYS A 153 1.88 12.97 5.83
C LYS A 153 3.11 13.50 6.58
N MET A 154 3.30 13.10 7.83
CA MET A 154 4.52 13.41 8.57
C MET A 154 5.66 12.49 8.13
N TRP A 155 5.40 11.20 7.94
CA TRP A 155 6.39 10.24 7.44
C TRP A 155 6.79 10.50 5.99
N GLU A 156 5.84 10.85 5.12
CA GLU A 156 6.12 11.26 3.73
C GLU A 156 7.07 12.46 3.68
N ARG A 157 6.82 13.47 4.50
CA ARG A 157 7.70 14.64 4.60
C ARG A 157 9.06 14.23 5.15
N ALA A 158 9.12 13.38 6.16
CA ALA A 158 10.38 12.90 6.70
C ALA A 158 11.22 12.17 5.64
N LYS A 159 10.60 11.29 4.84
CA LYS A 159 11.27 10.63 3.71
C LYS A 159 11.71 11.61 2.64
N ARG A 160 10.83 12.54 2.24
CA ARG A 160 11.15 13.59 1.25
C ARG A 160 12.36 14.43 1.68
N TYR A 161 12.48 14.72 2.96
CA TYR A 161 13.59 15.49 3.52
C TYR A 161 14.78 14.63 3.95
N GLY A 162 14.74 13.30 3.76
CA GLY A 162 15.83 12.38 4.11
C GLY A 162 16.10 12.24 5.61
N ILE A 163 15.12 12.56 6.47
CA ILE A 163 15.26 12.53 7.94
C ILE A 163 14.52 11.35 8.59
N ASP A 164 13.90 10.46 7.81
CA ASP A 164 13.07 9.38 8.34
C ASP A 164 13.88 8.33 9.10
N GLU A 165 15.11 8.02 8.68
CA GLU A 165 15.99 7.13 9.45
C GLU A 165 16.36 7.68 10.82
N GLU A 166 16.74 8.96 10.89
CA GLU A 166 17.11 9.61 12.16
C GLU A 166 15.91 9.67 13.11
N ILE A 167 14.73 9.96 12.55
CA ILE A 167 13.48 9.92 13.27
C ILE A 167 13.23 8.51 13.81
N ARG A 168 13.33 7.44 12.99
CA ARG A 168 13.13 6.05 13.43
C ARG A 168 14.10 5.65 14.55
N LYS A 169 15.39 5.94 14.39
CA LYS A 169 16.43 5.69 15.42
C LYS A 169 16.08 6.43 16.72
N THR A 170 15.63 7.67 16.61
CA THR A 170 15.20 8.47 17.76
C THR A 170 13.96 7.87 18.43
N TYR A 171 12.96 7.41 17.68
CA TYR A 171 11.78 6.73 18.24
C TYR A 171 12.15 5.44 18.98
N GLN A 172 12.95 4.57 18.37
CA GLN A 172 13.40 3.33 19.01
C GLN A 172 14.18 3.59 20.29
N ARG A 173 15.02 4.63 20.32
CA ARG A 173 15.74 5.05 21.52
C ARG A 173 14.80 5.56 22.62
N LEU A 174 13.83 6.42 22.26
CA LEU A 174 12.96 7.07 23.25
C LEU A 174 11.81 6.17 23.72
N TYR A 175 11.38 5.21 22.89
CA TYR A 175 10.25 4.32 23.12
C TYR A 175 10.56 2.90 22.63
N PRO A 176 11.45 2.15 23.30
CA PRO A 176 11.94 0.85 22.82
C PRO A 176 10.85 -0.22 22.64
N SER A 177 9.76 -0.13 23.41
CA SER A 177 8.63 -1.06 23.37
C SER A 177 7.57 -0.69 22.34
N MET A 178 7.71 0.43 21.62
CA MET A 178 6.75 0.89 20.63
C MET A 178 7.02 0.22 19.28
N LYS A 179 6.04 -0.50 18.74
CA LYS A 179 6.05 -0.93 17.34
C LYS A 179 5.84 0.29 16.44
N LEU A 180 6.84 0.64 15.66
CA LEU A 180 6.71 1.62 14.59
C LEU A 180 5.98 0.97 13.41
N PRO A 181 5.16 1.73 12.64
CA PRO A 181 4.57 1.21 11.42
C PRO A 181 5.68 0.72 10.50
N GLU A 182 5.59 -0.53 10.07
CA GLU A 182 6.52 -1.05 9.06
C GLU A 182 6.34 -0.27 7.76
N ASP A 183 7.39 -0.19 6.93
CA ASP A 183 7.31 0.50 5.63
C ASP A 183 6.18 -0.04 4.74
N LYS A 184 5.79 -1.31 4.97
CA LYS A 184 4.64 -1.99 4.37
C LYS A 184 3.29 -1.44 4.85
N GLU A 185 3.12 -1.14 6.14
CA GLU A 185 1.90 -0.54 6.69
C GLU A 185 1.69 0.90 6.22
N VAL A 186 2.77 1.67 6.09
CA VAL A 186 2.74 3.02 5.49
C VAL A 186 2.37 2.94 4.01
N LYS A 187 2.87 1.93 3.26
CA LYS A 187 2.50 1.66 1.87
C LYS A 187 1.02 1.28 1.70
N ASN A 188 0.44 0.59 2.68
CA ASN A 188 -0.96 0.18 2.67
C ASN A 188 -1.95 1.34 2.93
N LEU A 189 -1.53 2.36 3.69
CA LEU A 189 -2.30 3.59 3.90
C LEU A 189 -2.31 4.49 2.64
N LEU A 190 -1.18 4.53 1.91
CA LEU A 190 -1.04 5.26 0.64
C LEU A 190 -2.02 4.79 -0.44
N TRP A 191 -2.36 3.49 -0.46
CA TRP A 191 -3.34 2.91 -1.37
C TRP A 191 -4.71 3.59 -1.27
N HIS A 192 -5.28 3.64 -0.06
CA HIS A 192 -6.65 4.13 0.14
C HIS A 192 -6.80 5.65 -0.09
N GLU A 193 -5.82 6.47 0.29
CA GLU A 193 -5.87 7.92 0.00
C GLU A 193 -5.67 8.21 -1.50
N LYS A 194 -4.77 7.48 -2.17
CA LYS A 194 -4.42 7.76 -3.57
C LYS A 194 -5.48 7.26 -4.54
N ILE A 195 -6.12 6.11 -4.32
CA ILE A 195 -7.21 5.64 -5.20
C ILE A 195 -8.60 6.16 -4.80
N LYS A 196 -8.70 7.02 -3.77
CA LYS A 196 -10.01 7.49 -3.27
C LYS A 196 -10.85 8.17 -4.36
N HIS A 197 -10.18 8.86 -5.28
CA HIS A 197 -10.80 9.57 -6.39
C HIS A 197 -11.16 8.65 -7.56
N LEU A 198 -10.51 7.48 -7.66
CA LEU A 198 -10.79 6.49 -8.70
C LEU A 198 -12.15 5.83 -8.45
N ASP A 199 -13.05 5.97 -9.41
CA ASP A 199 -14.31 5.25 -9.50
C ASP A 199 -14.16 4.08 -10.48
N PHE A 200 -13.87 2.89 -9.93
CA PHE A 200 -13.67 1.67 -10.70
C PHE A 200 -14.91 1.15 -11.44
N SER A 201 -16.06 1.83 -11.38
CA SER A 201 -17.14 1.56 -12.32
C SER A 201 -16.79 1.99 -13.75
N LYS A 202 -15.89 2.97 -13.92
CA LYS A 202 -15.48 3.54 -15.20
C LYS A 202 -14.20 2.90 -15.75
N ASP A 203 -14.13 2.71 -17.07
CA ASP A 203 -12.97 2.11 -17.75
C ASP A 203 -11.71 2.97 -17.64
N GLU A 204 -11.87 4.28 -17.83
CA GLU A 204 -10.83 5.31 -17.73
C GLU A 204 -10.06 5.25 -16.40
N HIS A 205 -10.76 5.03 -15.28
CA HIS A 205 -10.12 4.92 -13.97
C HIS A 205 -9.37 3.60 -13.75
N VAL A 206 -9.60 2.57 -14.56
CA VAL A 206 -8.77 1.36 -14.57
C VAL A 206 -7.43 1.64 -15.25
N ALA A 207 -7.43 2.46 -16.30
CA ALA A 207 -6.19 2.89 -16.95
C ALA A 207 -5.36 3.79 -16.02
N GLU A 208 -6.00 4.81 -15.40
CA GLU A 208 -5.35 5.67 -14.41
C GLU A 208 -4.77 4.87 -13.23
N PHE A 209 -5.44 3.79 -12.84
CA PHE A 209 -4.97 2.90 -11.80
C PHE A 209 -3.65 2.20 -12.17
N ILE A 210 -3.52 1.74 -13.41
CA ILE A 210 -2.30 1.09 -13.89
C ILE A 210 -1.16 2.11 -14.02
N ASP A 211 -1.44 3.32 -14.51
CA ASP A 211 -0.47 4.41 -14.54
C ASP A 211 0.05 4.72 -13.14
N PHE A 212 -0.86 4.77 -12.17
CA PHE A 212 -0.51 4.91 -10.77
C PHE A 212 0.37 3.74 -10.28
N LEU A 213 0.04 2.49 -10.61
CA LEU A 213 0.88 1.32 -10.26
C LEU A 213 2.29 1.46 -10.86
N ALA A 214 2.41 1.93 -12.10
CA ALA A 214 3.69 2.16 -12.76
C ALA A 214 4.51 3.25 -12.06
N GLU A 215 3.86 4.30 -11.53
CA GLU A 215 4.52 5.34 -10.74
C GLU A 215 5.08 4.79 -9.42
N ILE A 216 4.27 4.00 -8.68
CA ILE A 216 4.65 3.54 -7.35
C ILE A 216 5.51 2.27 -7.34
N ARG A 217 5.51 1.51 -8.43
CA ARG A 217 6.22 0.24 -8.61
C ARG A 217 6.84 0.18 -10.02
N PRO A 218 7.81 1.06 -10.33
CA PRO A 218 8.48 1.04 -11.63
C PRO A 218 9.15 -0.31 -11.94
N GLU A 219 9.51 -1.10 -10.92
CA GLU A 219 10.07 -2.45 -11.07
C GLU A 219 9.09 -3.49 -11.63
N TRP A 220 7.78 -3.20 -11.62
CA TRP A 220 6.77 -4.02 -12.29
C TRP A 220 6.55 -3.61 -13.75
N PHE A 221 7.00 -2.41 -14.10
CA PHE A 221 6.92 -1.88 -15.46
C PHE A 221 8.30 -1.36 -15.89
N PRO A 222 9.35 -2.20 -15.86
CA PRO A 222 10.73 -1.76 -16.11
C PRO A 222 10.95 -1.17 -17.51
N TYR A 223 10.03 -1.44 -18.44
CA TYR A 223 10.02 -0.94 -19.81
C TYR A 223 8.82 -0.03 -20.12
N GLY A 224 8.09 0.40 -19.09
CA GLY A 224 6.87 1.20 -19.18
C GLY A 224 5.65 0.45 -19.73
N VAL A 225 4.52 1.16 -19.77
CA VAL A 225 3.26 0.75 -20.43
C VAL A 225 2.88 1.87 -21.38
N LYS A 226 2.69 1.57 -22.67
CA LYS A 226 2.44 2.60 -23.70
C LYS A 226 0.97 2.94 -23.85
N ALA A 227 0.09 1.95 -23.81
CA ALA A 227 -1.34 2.17 -23.84
C ALA A 227 -2.08 0.98 -23.22
N ILE A 228 -3.21 1.30 -22.60
CA ILE A 228 -4.12 0.34 -21.99
C ILE A 228 -5.40 0.39 -22.80
N PHE A 229 -5.70 -0.72 -23.46
CA PHE A 229 -6.92 -0.84 -24.25
C PHE A 229 -7.99 -1.53 -23.41
N VAL A 230 -9.00 -0.76 -23.06
CA VAL A 230 -10.23 -1.26 -22.45
C VAL A 230 -11.29 -1.31 -23.56
N THR A 231 -11.22 -2.36 -24.38
CA THR A 231 -12.04 -2.45 -25.60
C THR A 231 -13.19 -3.44 -25.45
N PRO A 232 -14.42 -3.05 -25.85
CA PRO A 232 -15.47 -4.00 -26.18
C PRO A 232 -15.01 -4.92 -27.30
N ILE A 233 -15.25 -6.21 -27.14
CA ILE A 233 -15.05 -7.17 -28.23
C ILE A 233 -16.36 -7.94 -28.43
N ASP A 234 -16.93 -7.85 -29.63
CA ASP A 234 -17.88 -8.83 -30.15
C ASP A 234 -17.08 -9.89 -30.91
N ILE A 235 -16.69 -11.00 -30.25
CA ILE A 235 -16.12 -12.13 -30.98
C ILE A 235 -16.72 -13.43 -30.44
N LYS A 236 -17.32 -14.19 -31.38
CA LYS A 236 -17.83 -15.55 -31.19
C LYS A 236 -16.73 -16.61 -31.05
N ASP A 237 -15.45 -16.27 -31.21
CA ASP A 237 -14.37 -17.25 -31.49
C ASP A 237 -12.99 -16.97 -30.85
N LYS A 238 -12.81 -15.96 -29.99
CA LYS A 238 -11.53 -15.76 -29.27
C LYS A 238 -11.73 -15.83 -27.77
N ALA A 239 -11.18 -16.88 -27.15
CA ALA A 239 -11.19 -17.15 -25.72
C ALA A 239 -10.12 -16.34 -24.94
N VAL A 240 -9.86 -15.09 -25.33
CA VAL A 240 -8.81 -14.26 -24.72
C VAL A 240 -9.46 -13.22 -23.82
N PHE A 241 -9.20 -13.32 -22.51
CA PHE A 241 -9.85 -12.50 -21.48
C PHE A 241 -9.04 -11.27 -21.07
N MET A 242 -7.72 -11.40 -21.05
CA MET A 242 -6.73 -10.33 -20.96
C MET A 242 -5.55 -10.72 -21.87
N ALA A 243 -4.78 -9.75 -22.35
CA ALA A 243 -3.60 -10.04 -23.16
C ALA A 243 -2.56 -8.94 -23.07
N THR A 244 -1.32 -9.30 -23.37
CA THR A 244 -0.18 -8.38 -23.39
C THR A 244 0.56 -8.46 -24.71
N GLU A 245 0.86 -7.30 -25.32
CA GLU A 245 1.80 -7.21 -26.42
C GLU A 245 3.12 -6.61 -25.93
N ILE A 246 4.09 -7.48 -25.63
CA ILE A 246 5.37 -7.11 -25.00
C ILE A 246 6.16 -6.12 -25.87
N SER A 247 6.25 -6.36 -27.18
CA SER A 247 7.03 -5.52 -28.11
C SER A 247 6.54 -4.08 -28.15
N LYS A 248 5.22 -3.87 -28.01
CA LYS A 248 4.60 -2.55 -27.99
C LYS A 248 4.31 -2.05 -26.56
N ARG A 249 4.53 -2.87 -25.54
CA ARG A 249 4.19 -2.59 -24.13
C ARG A 249 2.72 -2.23 -23.95
N LEU A 250 1.84 -2.99 -24.60
CA LEU A 250 0.39 -2.78 -24.55
C LEU A 250 -0.24 -3.82 -23.63
N LEU A 251 -1.19 -3.35 -22.81
CA LEU A 251 -2.04 -4.20 -22.01
C LEU A 251 -3.47 -4.10 -22.53
N PHE A 252 -4.09 -5.25 -22.78
CA PHE A 252 -5.46 -5.35 -23.24
C PHE A 252 -6.32 -5.99 -22.17
N LEU A 253 -7.34 -5.26 -21.74
CA LEU A 253 -8.34 -5.73 -20.78
C LEU A 253 -9.67 -5.87 -21.53
N TYR A 254 -10.08 -7.11 -21.77
CA TYR A 254 -11.26 -7.39 -22.56
C TYR A 254 -12.46 -7.70 -21.67
N TYR A 255 -13.66 -7.48 -22.22
CA TYR A 255 -14.89 -8.02 -21.67
C TYR A 255 -15.66 -8.82 -22.72
N THR A 256 -16.23 -9.95 -22.30
CA THR A 256 -17.11 -10.80 -23.13
C THR A 256 -18.53 -10.78 -22.57
N LYS A 257 -19.55 -10.84 -23.43
CA LYS A 257 -20.97 -10.88 -23.02
C LYS A 257 -21.50 -12.27 -22.64
N GLU A 258 -20.82 -13.34 -23.05
CA GLU A 258 -21.44 -14.69 -23.04
C GLU A 258 -20.84 -15.70 -22.05
N LYS A 259 -19.60 -15.53 -21.54
CA LYS A 259 -18.95 -16.55 -20.68
C LYS A 259 -18.32 -16.00 -19.40
N PHE A 260 -17.43 -15.03 -19.51
CA PHE A 260 -16.74 -14.42 -18.36
C PHE A 260 -16.26 -13.01 -18.71
N ASN A 261 -16.60 -12.04 -17.87
CA ASN A 261 -16.24 -10.63 -18.07
C ASN A 261 -15.06 -10.26 -17.16
N ALA A 262 -13.84 -10.47 -17.63
CA ALA A 262 -12.62 -10.27 -16.85
C ALA A 262 -12.42 -8.83 -16.38
N LEU A 263 -12.68 -7.85 -17.26
CA LEU A 263 -12.64 -6.43 -16.91
C LEU A 263 -13.66 -6.07 -15.81
N GLN A 264 -14.92 -6.52 -15.92
CA GLN A 264 -15.93 -6.24 -14.90
C GLN A 264 -15.59 -6.89 -13.56
N GLN A 265 -15.08 -8.12 -13.58
CA GLN A 265 -14.62 -8.80 -12.37
C GLN A 265 -13.41 -8.10 -11.75
N LEU A 266 -12.46 -7.62 -12.57
CA LEU A 266 -11.32 -6.82 -12.11
C LEU A 266 -11.78 -5.51 -11.46
N LYS A 267 -12.66 -4.77 -12.13
CA LYS A 267 -13.28 -3.54 -11.59
C LYS A 267 -13.96 -3.76 -10.24
N SER A 268 -14.79 -4.80 -10.17
CA SER A 268 -15.48 -5.18 -8.92
C SER A 268 -14.46 -5.55 -7.83
N ALA A 269 -13.42 -6.29 -8.19
CA ALA A 269 -12.35 -6.67 -7.27
C ALA A 269 -11.59 -5.46 -6.72
N LEU A 270 -11.17 -4.53 -7.58
CA LEU A 270 -10.48 -3.29 -7.19
C LEU A 270 -11.36 -2.41 -6.29
N LEU A 271 -12.66 -2.32 -6.60
CA LEU A 271 -13.63 -1.60 -5.77
C LEU A 271 -13.77 -2.24 -4.38
N LYS A 272 -13.83 -3.58 -4.32
CA LYS A 272 -13.92 -4.31 -3.04
C LYS A 272 -12.62 -4.20 -2.24
N LEU A 273 -11.46 -4.28 -2.89
CA LEU A 273 -10.16 -4.02 -2.25
C LEU A 273 -10.10 -2.62 -1.67
N LYS A 274 -10.54 -1.60 -2.41
CA LYS A 274 -10.63 -0.20 -1.96
C LYS A 274 -11.45 -0.05 -0.67
N TYR A 275 -12.48 -0.86 -0.47
CA TYR A 275 -13.36 -0.81 0.71
C TYR A 275 -13.15 -1.95 1.72
N GLY A 276 -12.10 -2.76 1.56
CA GLY A 276 -11.81 -3.89 2.46
C GLY A 276 -12.90 -4.97 2.47
N LYS A 277 -13.62 -5.15 1.36
CA LYS A 277 -14.68 -6.15 1.22
C LYS A 277 -14.12 -7.50 0.74
N PRO A 278 -14.74 -8.63 1.11
CA PRO A 278 -14.35 -9.95 0.62
C PRO A 278 -14.56 -10.08 -0.89
N LEU A 279 -13.66 -10.80 -1.54
CA LEU A 279 -13.68 -11.06 -2.98
C LEU A 279 -14.36 -12.40 -3.29
N ALA A 280 -15.15 -12.44 -4.34
CA ALA A 280 -15.70 -13.65 -4.95
C ALA A 280 -14.63 -14.41 -5.76
N LYS A 281 -14.91 -15.66 -6.10
CA LYS A 281 -13.97 -16.54 -6.82
C LYS A 281 -13.56 -15.95 -8.18
N GLU A 282 -14.51 -15.40 -8.92
CA GLU A 282 -14.35 -14.77 -10.23
C GLU A 282 -13.50 -13.50 -10.16
N GLU A 283 -13.69 -12.70 -9.12
CA GLU A 283 -12.94 -11.47 -8.84
C GLU A 283 -11.49 -11.80 -8.49
N LYS A 284 -11.28 -12.86 -7.71
CA LYS A 284 -9.96 -13.36 -7.39
C LYS A 284 -9.22 -13.82 -8.65
N TYR A 285 -9.93 -14.56 -9.51
CA TYR A 285 -9.39 -15.02 -10.78
C TYR A 285 -9.00 -13.86 -11.70
N ALA A 286 -9.82 -12.81 -11.79
CA ALA A 286 -9.52 -11.63 -12.60
C ALA A 286 -8.29 -10.84 -12.09
N LEU A 287 -8.13 -10.67 -10.78
CA LEU A 287 -6.94 -10.03 -10.21
C LEU A 287 -5.66 -10.82 -10.47
N ARG A 288 -5.74 -12.15 -10.33
CA ARG A 288 -4.61 -13.05 -10.64
C ARG A 288 -4.25 -12.99 -12.12
N ALA A 289 -5.24 -13.05 -13.01
CA ALA A 289 -5.02 -12.91 -14.46
C ALA A 289 -4.38 -11.55 -14.80
N PHE A 290 -4.84 -10.47 -14.19
CA PHE A 290 -4.22 -9.15 -14.34
C PHE A 290 -2.75 -9.15 -13.88
N TRP A 291 -2.45 -9.78 -12.75
CA TRP A 291 -1.06 -9.91 -12.28
C TRP A 291 -0.19 -10.77 -13.21
N HIS A 292 -0.77 -11.82 -13.80
CA HIS A 292 -0.12 -12.63 -14.84
C HIS A 292 0.25 -11.76 -16.06
N GLU A 293 -0.65 -10.91 -16.56
CA GLU A 293 -0.33 -10.02 -17.68
C GLU A 293 0.80 -9.02 -17.33
N ILE A 294 0.82 -8.50 -16.10
CA ILE A 294 1.93 -7.64 -15.64
C ILE A 294 3.25 -8.42 -15.67
N TRP A 295 3.26 -9.71 -15.35
CA TRP A 295 4.47 -10.54 -15.49
C TRP A 295 4.98 -10.60 -16.93
N HIS A 296 4.09 -10.69 -17.94
CA HIS A 296 4.51 -10.58 -19.33
C HIS A 296 5.15 -9.22 -19.65
N LEU A 297 4.59 -8.12 -19.13
CA LEU A 297 5.14 -6.77 -19.34
C LEU A 297 6.54 -6.58 -18.74
N ARG A 298 6.91 -7.37 -17.72
CA ARG A 298 8.22 -7.31 -17.09
C ARG A 298 9.33 -7.96 -17.92
N ALA A 299 8.99 -8.83 -18.85
CA ALA A 299 9.97 -9.48 -19.70
C ALA A 299 10.63 -8.46 -20.66
N LYS A 300 11.95 -8.51 -20.75
CA LYS A 300 12.75 -7.63 -21.60
C LYS A 300 12.49 -7.85 -23.08
N LYS A 301 12.36 -9.10 -23.49
CA LYS A 301 12.08 -9.49 -24.88
C LYS A 301 11.01 -10.58 -24.92
N GLY A 302 9.91 -10.29 -25.63
CA GLY A 302 8.94 -11.31 -26.02
C GLY A 302 9.47 -12.19 -27.16
N PHE A 303 8.59 -13.01 -27.74
CA PHE A 303 8.95 -13.81 -28.91
C PHE A 303 9.22 -12.93 -30.14
N THR A 304 10.25 -13.28 -30.90
CA THR A 304 10.61 -12.59 -32.16
C THR A 304 10.07 -13.30 -33.41
N TYR A 305 9.58 -14.53 -33.24
CA TYR A 305 8.94 -15.35 -34.25
C TYR A 305 7.76 -16.10 -33.61
N GLU A 306 6.94 -16.79 -34.41
CA GLU A 306 5.86 -17.63 -33.87
C GLU A 306 6.46 -18.86 -33.18
N PRO A 307 6.37 -18.97 -31.84
CA PRO A 307 6.99 -20.07 -31.11
C PRO A 307 6.24 -21.39 -31.40
N PRO A 308 6.93 -22.54 -31.29
CA PRO A 308 6.25 -23.82 -31.20
C PRO A 308 5.23 -23.84 -30.05
N ASP A 309 4.14 -24.59 -30.24
CA ASP A 309 3.06 -24.73 -29.26
C ASP A 309 3.59 -25.02 -27.84
N GLY A 310 4.46 -26.03 -27.67
CA GLY A 310 4.98 -26.38 -26.35
C GLY A 310 5.81 -25.28 -25.68
N GLU A 311 6.54 -24.48 -26.46
CA GLU A 311 7.30 -23.35 -25.94
C GLU A 311 6.41 -22.20 -25.50
N ASN A 312 5.36 -21.90 -26.28
CA ASN A 312 4.36 -20.91 -25.89
C ASN A 312 3.67 -21.32 -24.58
N TYR A 313 3.23 -22.58 -24.48
CA TYR A 313 2.56 -23.10 -23.29
C TYR A 313 3.48 -23.15 -22.06
N LEU A 314 4.77 -23.42 -22.24
CA LEU A 314 5.76 -23.33 -21.16
C LEU A 314 5.91 -21.89 -20.65
N MET A 315 6.01 -20.93 -21.56
CA MET A 315 6.11 -19.51 -21.24
C MET A 315 4.89 -19.03 -20.45
N GLU A 316 3.68 -19.39 -20.89
CA GLU A 316 2.41 -19.10 -20.21
C GLU A 316 2.37 -19.75 -18.82
N ALA A 317 2.76 -21.03 -18.71
CA ALA A 317 2.82 -21.75 -17.44
C ALA A 317 3.83 -21.15 -16.46
N LEU A 318 4.98 -20.66 -16.94
CA LEU A 318 5.98 -19.98 -16.11
C LEU A 318 5.47 -18.63 -15.60
N ASN A 319 4.88 -17.79 -16.46
CA ASN A 319 4.28 -16.52 -16.03
C ASN A 319 3.15 -16.76 -15.02
N GLU A 320 2.31 -17.75 -15.29
CA GLU A 320 1.25 -18.18 -14.38
C GLU A 320 1.78 -18.67 -13.04
N TYR A 321 2.83 -19.49 -13.04
CA TYR A 321 3.50 -19.96 -11.83
C TYR A 321 4.07 -18.78 -11.01
N MET A 322 4.79 -17.86 -11.66
CA MET A 322 5.35 -16.68 -11.00
C MET A 322 4.25 -15.77 -10.45
N ALA A 323 3.15 -15.61 -11.18
CA ALA A 323 1.99 -14.87 -10.71
C ALA A 323 1.39 -15.51 -9.45
N ARG A 324 1.21 -16.85 -9.42
CA ARG A 324 0.69 -17.57 -8.23
C ARG A 324 1.59 -17.44 -7.00
N GLU A 325 2.91 -17.52 -7.20
CA GLU A 325 3.87 -17.42 -6.09
C GLU A 325 4.01 -15.99 -5.55
N THR A 326 3.83 -14.97 -6.39
CA THR A 326 4.00 -13.55 -6.01
C THR A 326 2.69 -12.79 -5.81
N LEU A 327 1.53 -13.44 -5.96
CA LEU A 327 0.22 -12.79 -5.85
C LEU A 327 0.00 -12.17 -4.47
N ALA A 328 0.42 -12.86 -3.41
CA ALA A 328 0.30 -12.33 -2.05
C ALA A 328 1.09 -11.02 -1.89
N GLU A 329 2.34 -10.98 -2.36
CA GLU A 329 3.17 -9.76 -2.33
C GLU A 329 2.54 -8.63 -3.14
N PHE A 330 2.06 -8.93 -4.35
CA PHE A 330 1.34 -7.98 -5.19
C PHE A 330 0.17 -7.34 -4.42
N LEU A 331 -0.72 -8.17 -3.87
CA LEU A 331 -1.92 -7.71 -3.17
C LEU A 331 -1.64 -7.04 -1.84
N GLU A 332 -0.63 -7.50 -1.11
CA GLU A 332 -0.15 -6.83 0.10
C GLU A 332 0.32 -5.43 -0.23
N SER A 333 1.02 -5.25 -1.34
CA SER A 333 1.48 -3.94 -1.76
C SER A 333 0.33 -3.01 -2.20
N LEU A 334 -0.85 -3.56 -2.49
CA LEU A 334 -2.09 -2.84 -2.74
C LEU A 334 -2.92 -2.62 -1.46
N GLY A 335 -2.34 -2.72 -0.27
CA GLY A 335 -3.08 -2.44 0.96
C GLY A 335 -3.89 -3.60 1.53
N SER A 336 -3.91 -4.77 0.89
CA SER A 336 -4.72 -5.90 1.35
C SER A 336 -3.96 -6.85 2.28
N SER A 337 -4.69 -7.69 3.02
CA SER A 337 -4.14 -8.64 4.00
C SER A 337 -4.59 -10.08 3.74
N PHE A 338 -4.63 -10.50 2.46
CA PHE A 338 -5.02 -11.86 2.10
C PHE A 338 -3.84 -12.85 2.13
N SER A 339 -4.06 -14.03 2.69
CA SER A 339 -3.13 -15.17 2.67
C SER A 339 -3.24 -15.97 1.37
N LYS A 340 -2.16 -16.65 0.94
CA LYS A 340 -2.12 -17.49 -0.27
C LYS A 340 -3.28 -18.51 -0.34
N LYS A 341 -3.64 -19.13 0.79
CA LYS A 341 -4.74 -20.10 0.90
C LYS A 341 -6.10 -19.54 0.43
N GLN A 342 -6.32 -18.24 0.58
CA GLN A 342 -7.58 -17.60 0.17
C GLN A 342 -7.73 -17.50 -1.36
N TRP A 343 -6.70 -17.85 -2.13
CA TRP A 343 -6.63 -17.71 -3.59
C TRP A 343 -6.51 -19.03 -4.36
N GLU A 344 -6.30 -20.15 -3.65
CA GLU A 344 -6.10 -21.46 -4.28
C GLU A 344 -7.27 -21.84 -5.21
N GLU A 345 -8.50 -21.51 -4.82
CA GLU A 345 -9.71 -21.73 -5.64
C GLU A 345 -9.71 -20.97 -6.98
N ALA A 346 -8.98 -19.86 -7.08
CA ALA A 346 -8.87 -19.08 -8.31
C ALA A 346 -7.80 -19.67 -9.26
N PHE A 347 -6.88 -20.51 -8.76
CA PHE A 347 -5.83 -21.11 -9.57
C PHE A 347 -6.37 -22.17 -10.51
N SER A 348 -7.42 -22.89 -10.11
CA SER A 348 -8.05 -23.94 -10.91
C SER A 348 -8.90 -23.39 -12.08
N MET A 349 -9.14 -22.08 -12.12
CA MET A 349 -9.93 -21.45 -13.18
C MET A 349 -9.11 -21.06 -14.41
N SER A 350 -7.77 -21.11 -14.31
CA SER A 350 -6.88 -20.80 -15.44
C SER A 350 -6.89 -21.94 -16.45
N GLY A 351 -6.98 -21.60 -17.74
CA GLY A 351 -6.81 -22.56 -18.84
C GLY A 351 -5.42 -23.22 -18.84
N TYR A 352 -4.43 -22.64 -18.15
CA TYR A 352 -3.09 -23.19 -18.01
C TYR A 352 -2.89 -23.99 -16.72
N HIS A 353 -3.94 -24.26 -15.94
CA HIS A 353 -3.80 -24.88 -14.62
C HIS A 353 -3.03 -26.20 -14.65
N GLU A 354 -3.39 -27.12 -15.55
CA GLU A 354 -2.70 -28.41 -15.67
C GLU A 354 -1.23 -28.26 -16.08
N HIS A 355 -0.92 -27.34 -16.99
CA HIS A 355 0.45 -27.08 -17.43
C HIS A 355 1.31 -26.51 -16.30
N VAL A 356 0.73 -25.70 -15.42
CA VAL A 356 1.42 -25.19 -14.22
C VAL A 356 1.65 -26.30 -13.21
N GLU A 357 0.69 -27.18 -12.97
CA GLU A 357 0.89 -28.34 -12.08
C GLU A 357 1.97 -29.28 -12.63
N ASN A 358 2.04 -29.46 -13.94
CA ASN A 358 3.10 -30.22 -14.59
C ASN A 358 4.46 -29.55 -14.44
N LEU A 359 4.54 -28.25 -14.67
CA LEU A 359 5.74 -27.47 -14.42
C LEU A 359 6.19 -27.60 -12.95
N ILE A 360 5.28 -27.46 -11.99
CA ILE A 360 5.57 -27.64 -10.57
C ILE A 360 6.10 -29.04 -10.28
N GLN A 361 5.52 -30.09 -10.89
CA GLN A 361 6.02 -31.46 -10.74
C GLN A 361 7.46 -31.59 -11.26
N VAL A 362 7.77 -31.05 -12.44
CA VAL A 362 9.13 -31.03 -13.01
C VAL A 362 10.09 -30.27 -12.08
N LEU A 363 9.73 -29.06 -11.64
CA LEU A 363 10.57 -28.24 -10.75
C LEU A 363 10.81 -28.92 -9.39
N ARG A 364 9.79 -29.56 -8.81
CA ARG A 364 9.93 -30.32 -7.55
C ARG A 364 10.82 -31.54 -7.73
N PHE A 365 10.61 -32.31 -8.80
CA PHE A 365 11.40 -33.49 -9.11
C PHE A 365 12.89 -33.13 -9.28
N THR A 366 13.17 -32.08 -10.05
CA THR A 366 14.53 -31.59 -10.34
C THR A 366 15.13 -30.78 -9.18
N LYS A 367 14.36 -30.53 -8.12
CA LYS A 367 14.68 -29.61 -7.01
C LYS A 367 14.99 -28.18 -7.48
N LEU A 368 14.55 -27.76 -8.67
CA LEU A 368 14.66 -26.38 -9.17
C LEU A 368 13.52 -25.51 -8.62
N THR A 369 13.52 -25.29 -7.31
CA THR A 369 12.54 -24.40 -6.66
C THR A 369 13.11 -23.01 -6.35
N ASP A 370 14.22 -22.64 -6.98
CA ASP A 370 14.88 -21.34 -6.82
C ASP A 370 14.13 -20.27 -7.64
N LEU A 371 13.16 -19.63 -6.99
CA LEU A 371 12.34 -18.58 -7.58
C LEU A 371 13.16 -17.39 -8.14
N PRO A 372 14.16 -16.84 -7.43
CA PRO A 372 15.05 -15.83 -7.99
C PRO A 372 15.69 -16.21 -9.33
N ARG A 373 16.19 -17.44 -9.46
CA ARG A 373 16.82 -17.89 -10.71
C ARG A 373 15.82 -18.05 -11.85
N LEU A 374 14.65 -18.64 -11.57
CA LEU A 374 13.58 -18.78 -12.55
C LEU A 374 13.06 -17.42 -13.03
N LYS A 375 12.95 -16.45 -12.11
CA LYS A 375 12.60 -15.06 -12.41
C LYS A 375 13.59 -14.43 -13.38
N GLU A 376 14.88 -14.57 -13.13
CA GLU A 376 15.93 -14.00 -14.00
C GLU A 376 15.82 -14.53 -15.43
N ILE A 377 15.63 -15.84 -15.58
CA ILE A 377 15.49 -16.50 -16.88
C ILE A 377 14.22 -16.00 -17.61
N LEU A 378 13.07 -16.02 -16.92
CA LEU A 378 11.79 -15.61 -17.49
C LEU A 378 11.80 -14.15 -17.95
N LEU A 379 12.45 -13.27 -17.17
CA LEU A 379 12.44 -11.83 -17.45
C LEU A 379 13.46 -11.41 -18.54
N GLU A 380 14.45 -12.22 -18.87
CA GLU A 380 15.46 -11.84 -19.88
C GLU A 380 14.93 -11.97 -21.32
N ARG A 381 14.28 -13.10 -21.67
CA ARG A 381 13.82 -13.38 -23.04
C ARG A 381 12.90 -14.60 -23.11
N TYR A 382 11.92 -14.55 -24.02
CA TYR A 382 11.07 -15.71 -24.32
C TYR A 382 11.60 -16.65 -25.40
N ASP A 383 12.25 -16.16 -26.46
CA ASP A 383 12.85 -17.06 -27.46
C ASP A 383 13.87 -18.02 -26.82
N GLY A 384 13.71 -19.32 -27.04
CA GLY A 384 14.61 -20.36 -26.53
C GLY A 384 14.41 -20.66 -25.04
N LEU A 385 13.28 -20.25 -24.45
CA LEU A 385 12.99 -20.47 -23.04
C LEU A 385 12.94 -21.98 -22.71
N SER A 386 12.35 -22.77 -23.60
CA SER A 386 12.27 -24.23 -23.51
C SER A 386 13.66 -24.88 -23.39
N TYR A 387 14.61 -24.48 -24.23
CA TYR A 387 15.99 -24.96 -24.18
C TYR A 387 16.71 -24.48 -22.92
N THR A 388 16.53 -23.20 -22.53
CA THR A 388 17.17 -22.63 -21.34
C THR A 388 16.74 -23.36 -20.06
N ILE A 389 15.45 -23.65 -19.91
CA ILE A 389 14.92 -24.44 -18.79
C ILE A 389 15.43 -25.88 -18.84
N SER A 390 15.47 -26.50 -20.02
CA SER A 390 15.99 -27.86 -20.19
C SER A 390 17.46 -27.96 -19.80
N LYS A 391 18.27 -26.96 -20.19
CA LYS A 391 19.67 -26.85 -19.84
C LYS A 391 19.87 -26.70 -18.33
N LEU A 392 19.09 -25.81 -17.70
CA LEU A 392 19.13 -25.63 -16.24
C LEU A 392 18.80 -26.93 -15.49
N ILE A 393 17.79 -27.67 -15.95
CA ILE A 393 17.42 -28.99 -15.40
C ILE A 393 18.57 -29.98 -15.58
N GLY A 394 19.10 -30.09 -16.80
CA GLY A 394 20.15 -31.05 -17.09
C GLY A 394 21.45 -30.77 -16.35
N GLU A 395 21.90 -29.51 -16.28
CA GLU A 395 23.08 -29.11 -15.51
C GLU A 395 22.94 -29.49 -14.03
N LYS A 396 21.75 -29.26 -13.44
CA LYS A 396 21.50 -29.61 -12.04
C LYS A 396 21.47 -31.11 -11.79
N LEU A 397 21.00 -31.89 -12.76
CA LEU A 397 20.91 -33.35 -12.67
C LEU A 397 22.15 -34.07 -13.23
N GLY A 398 23.15 -33.34 -13.73
CA GLY A 398 24.35 -33.92 -14.34
C GLY A 398 24.08 -34.66 -15.66
N TRP A 399 23.09 -34.22 -16.43
CA TRP A 399 22.72 -34.84 -17.71
C TRP A 399 23.67 -34.44 -18.84
N SER A 400 23.82 -35.32 -19.83
CA SER A 400 24.56 -35.03 -21.06
C SER A 400 23.80 -34.06 -21.97
N GLU A 401 24.52 -33.38 -22.87
CA GLU A 401 23.91 -32.47 -23.87
C GLU A 401 22.83 -33.15 -24.72
N SER A 402 23.02 -34.43 -25.08
CA SER A 402 22.02 -35.20 -25.83
C SER A 402 20.72 -35.40 -25.02
N LYS A 403 20.84 -35.63 -23.72
CA LYS A 403 19.68 -35.78 -22.84
C LYS A 403 18.99 -34.44 -22.57
N ILE A 404 19.75 -33.34 -22.49
CA ILE A 404 19.20 -31.97 -22.45
C ILE A 404 18.40 -31.66 -23.72
N ALA A 405 18.95 -31.96 -24.89
CA ALA A 405 18.26 -31.78 -26.17
C ALA A 405 16.98 -32.62 -26.26
N SER A 406 17.00 -33.84 -25.71
CA SER A 406 15.81 -34.69 -25.62
C SER A 406 14.71 -34.08 -24.75
N LEU A 407 15.08 -33.48 -23.61
CA LEU A 407 14.12 -32.75 -22.76
C LEU A 407 13.57 -31.51 -23.47
N HIS A 408 14.40 -30.76 -24.18
CA HIS A 408 13.95 -29.61 -24.95
C HIS A 408 12.92 -30.00 -26.00
N ASN A 409 13.20 -31.03 -26.81
CA ASN A 409 12.25 -31.54 -27.81
C ASN A 409 10.96 -32.03 -27.14
N LEU A 410 11.08 -32.72 -26.00
CA LEU A 410 9.92 -33.17 -25.24
C LEU A 410 9.01 -32.01 -24.82
N ILE A 411 9.59 -30.91 -24.34
CA ILE A 411 8.84 -29.70 -23.99
C ILE A 411 8.18 -29.12 -25.25
N VAL A 412 8.94 -28.92 -26.32
CA VAL A 412 8.45 -28.32 -27.58
C VAL A 412 7.28 -29.12 -28.17
N ASP A 413 7.39 -30.44 -28.19
CA ASP A 413 6.43 -31.33 -28.85
C ASP A 413 5.20 -31.64 -27.99
N TYR A 414 5.38 -31.75 -26.67
CA TYR A 414 4.35 -32.33 -25.81
C TYR A 414 3.89 -31.47 -24.66
N PHE A 415 4.54 -30.35 -24.32
CA PHE A 415 4.14 -29.59 -23.12
C PHE A 415 2.68 -29.09 -23.17
N LYS A 416 2.15 -28.80 -24.37
CA LYS A 416 0.72 -28.51 -24.62
C LYS A 416 -0.21 -29.69 -24.31
N ASN A 417 0.28 -30.93 -24.37
CA ASN A 417 -0.43 -32.15 -23.99
C ASN A 417 0.05 -32.62 -22.62
N SER A 418 -0.62 -32.13 -21.56
CA SER A 418 -0.26 -32.34 -20.15
C SER A 418 0.08 -33.79 -19.81
N ASP A 419 -0.79 -34.74 -20.17
CA ASP A 419 -0.64 -36.15 -19.80
C ASP A 419 0.53 -36.81 -20.51
N LYS A 420 0.64 -36.59 -21.83
CA LYS A 420 1.71 -37.17 -22.64
C LYS A 420 3.07 -36.64 -22.21
N PHE A 421 3.17 -35.34 -21.92
CA PHE A 421 4.40 -34.73 -21.45
C PHE A 421 4.91 -35.37 -20.16
N ILE A 422 4.07 -35.51 -19.14
CA ILE A 422 4.49 -36.08 -17.85
C ILE A 422 4.90 -37.55 -17.97
N GLN A 423 4.18 -38.34 -18.78
CA GLN A 423 4.52 -39.73 -19.01
C GLN A 423 5.91 -39.87 -19.65
N GLU A 424 6.19 -39.11 -20.70
CA GLU A 424 7.47 -39.16 -21.39
C GLU A 424 8.60 -38.51 -20.57
N PHE A 425 8.31 -37.48 -19.77
CA PHE A 425 9.28 -36.86 -18.87
C PHE A 425 9.77 -37.87 -17.83
N LYS A 426 8.86 -38.66 -17.23
CA LYS A 426 9.24 -39.72 -16.28
C LYS A 426 10.14 -40.77 -16.93
N LYS A 427 9.81 -41.23 -18.15
CA LYS A 427 10.65 -42.16 -18.90
C LYS A 427 12.04 -41.59 -19.21
N LEU A 428 12.12 -40.31 -19.56
CA LEU A 428 13.40 -39.64 -19.84
C LEU A 428 14.27 -39.54 -18.58
N VAL A 429 13.63 -39.32 -17.43
CA VAL A 429 14.30 -39.21 -16.13
C VAL A 429 14.83 -40.56 -15.63
N GLU A 430 14.07 -41.64 -15.82
CA GLU A 430 14.40 -43.00 -15.35
C GLU A 430 15.53 -43.67 -16.15
N LYS A 431 15.71 -43.28 -17.42
CA LYS A 431 16.82 -43.69 -18.29
C LYS A 431 18.08 -42.88 -18.01
#